data_AF-A0AAD9RU91-F1
#
_entry.id   AF-A0AAD9RU91-F1
#
_cell.length_a   1.000
_cell.length_b   1.000
_cell.length_c   1.000
_cell.angle_alpha   90.00
_cell.angle_beta   90.00
_cell.angle_gamma   90.00
#
_symmetry.space_group_name_H-M   'P 1'
#
loop_
_entity.id
_entity.type
_entity.pdbx_description
1 polymer ?
#
loop_
_entity_poly.entity_id
_entity_poly.type
_entity_poly.pdbx_seq_one_letter_code
_entity_poly.pdbx_strand_id
1 'polypeptide(L)'
;MDMDNKTGTLKSNEEIIEELTKDLESSCIKVDENTTAKEIYDESNEKNRSSLSDDAFKDVFDRVDPDDSEKSDEVQKKPSIDPVDEEFLKEREEKLSEAEKKTLKDEAEKLKNEGNVLFKDGDYMKAMSLYTQGLQTCPLTYSKERAILYSNRAAAKAKCMEEKESAISDCTKAIELNPSYVKAYVRRAQLYEETEKLDEALEDYKKILTFDPSHSEANYAIRRLPPLIQERNEKLKEEMLGKLKDLGNMVLKPFGLSTNNFELQKDPNSGGYSVKFHQTPT
;
A
#
# COMPACT_ATOMS: atom_id res chain seq x y z
N MET A 1 43.92 -58.46 9.71
CA MET A 1 42.73 -57.92 10.41
C MET A 1 43.10 -56.50 10.76
N ASP A 2 42.81 -55.57 9.85
CA ASP A 2 43.06 -54.15 10.03
C ASP A 2 41.82 -53.53 10.68
N MET A 3 42.04 -52.84 11.82
CA MET A 3 41.01 -52.09 12.53
C MET A 3 41.20 -50.62 12.19
N ASP A 4 40.30 -50.10 11.35
CA ASP A 4 40.23 -48.68 10.98
C ASP A 4 39.81 -47.82 12.17
N ASN A 5 40.68 -46.88 12.52
CA ASN A 5 40.47 -45.85 13.53
C ASN A 5 39.80 -44.64 12.87
N LYS A 6 38.47 -44.48 13.04
CA LYS A 6 37.75 -43.27 12.59
C LYS A 6 37.76 -42.20 13.68
N THR A 7 38.76 -41.34 13.65
CA THR A 7 38.74 -40.05 14.36
C THR A 7 37.81 -39.10 13.62
N GLY A 8 36.64 -38.80 14.19
CA GLY A 8 35.77 -37.73 13.70
C GLY A 8 36.34 -36.36 14.09
N THR A 9 36.86 -35.62 13.13
CA THR A 9 37.30 -34.23 13.31
C THR A 9 36.08 -33.35 13.58
N LEU A 10 36.07 -32.66 14.72
CA LEU A 10 35.06 -31.64 15.05
C LEU A 10 35.26 -30.43 14.12
N LYS A 11 34.19 -29.99 13.45
CA LYS A 11 34.20 -28.79 12.60
C LYS A 11 34.60 -27.57 13.41
N SER A 12 35.37 -26.66 12.81
CA SER A 12 35.78 -25.43 13.48
C SER A 12 34.59 -24.48 13.63
N ASN A 13 34.66 -23.55 14.59
CA ASN A 13 33.61 -22.55 14.77
C ASN A 13 33.44 -21.66 13.52
N GLU A 14 34.51 -21.44 12.76
CA GLU A 14 34.49 -20.68 11.50
C GLU A 14 33.70 -21.43 10.42
N GLU A 15 33.90 -22.75 10.30
CA GLU A 15 33.14 -23.59 9.35
C GLU A 15 31.65 -23.64 9.68
N ILE A 16 31.28 -23.64 10.96
CA ILE A 16 29.88 -23.63 11.40
C ILE A 16 29.22 -22.28 11.09
N ILE A 17 29.94 -21.16 11.28
CA ILE A 17 29.43 -19.83 10.97
C ILE A 17 29.21 -19.69 9.46
N GLU A 18 30.18 -20.11 8.64
CA GLU A 18 30.04 -20.10 7.17
C GLU A 18 28.89 -20.96 6.67
N GLU A 19 28.67 -22.14 7.28
CA GLU A 19 27.55 -23.02 6.93
C GLU A 19 26.18 -22.40 7.27
N LEU A 20 26.09 -21.66 8.38
CA LEU A 20 24.85 -21.00 8.82
C LEU A 20 24.55 -19.69 8.06
N THR A 21 25.56 -18.99 7.55
CA THR A 21 25.38 -17.69 6.85
C THR A 21 25.36 -17.80 5.33
N LYS A 22 25.64 -18.97 4.77
CA LYS A 22 25.75 -19.21 3.31
C LYS A 22 24.53 -18.73 2.51
N ASP A 23 23.34 -18.85 3.07
CA ASP A 23 22.09 -18.49 2.38
C ASP A 23 21.73 -17.01 2.55
N LEU A 24 22.31 -16.32 3.54
CA LEU A 24 22.07 -14.89 3.80
C LEU A 24 22.81 -13.99 2.81
N GLU A 25 23.96 -14.40 2.27
CA GLU A 25 24.74 -13.58 1.33
C GLU A 25 24.03 -13.35 -0.01
N SER A 26 23.07 -14.21 -0.37
CA SER A 26 22.27 -14.07 -1.59
C SER A 26 21.08 -13.10 -1.45
N SER A 27 20.75 -12.69 -0.23
CA SER A 27 19.58 -11.85 0.09
C SER A 27 19.95 -10.44 0.59
N CYS A 28 21.24 -10.15 0.74
CA CYS A 28 21.72 -8.81 1.08
C CYS A 28 21.68 -7.88 -0.15
N ILE A 29 20.88 -6.82 -0.08
CA ILE A 29 20.99 -5.68 -1.00
C ILE A 29 22.37 -5.05 -0.80
N LYS A 30 23.23 -5.17 -1.81
CA LYS A 30 24.51 -4.44 -1.84
C LYS A 30 24.19 -2.96 -1.98
N VAL A 31 24.46 -2.19 -0.92
CA VAL A 31 24.44 -0.73 -0.97
C VAL A 31 25.84 -0.29 -1.37
N ASP A 32 26.01 0.14 -2.62
CA ASP A 32 27.27 0.68 -3.10
C ASP A 32 27.51 2.09 -2.50
N GLU A 33 28.53 2.19 -1.64
CA GLU A 33 29.10 3.46 -1.17
C GLU A 33 29.92 4.13 -2.28
N ASN A 34 29.25 4.72 -3.27
CA ASN A 34 29.67 5.93 -3.99
C ASN A 34 28.83 6.11 -5.25
N THR A 35 27.71 6.83 -5.16
CA THR A 35 27.34 7.73 -6.25
C THR A 35 26.54 8.90 -5.72
N THR A 36 27.15 10.07 -5.87
CA THR A 36 26.68 11.41 -5.57
C THR A 36 25.30 11.73 -6.13
N ALA A 37 24.54 12.52 -5.37
CA ALA A 37 23.31 13.17 -5.79
C ALA A 37 23.50 13.99 -7.08
N LYS A 38 22.87 13.56 -8.18
CA LYS A 38 22.21 14.36 -9.24
C LYS A 38 21.87 13.43 -10.41
N GLU A 39 20.76 13.74 -11.09
CA GLU A 39 20.30 13.17 -12.37
C GLU A 39 19.47 11.88 -12.30
N ILE A 40 18.20 12.02 -11.87
CA ILE A 40 17.10 11.21 -12.42
C ILE A 40 16.03 12.20 -12.88
N TYR A 41 16.18 12.66 -14.11
CA TYR A 41 15.10 13.16 -14.95
C TYR A 41 15.41 12.74 -16.39
N ASP A 42 14.43 12.10 -17.00
CA ASP A 42 14.22 11.87 -18.43
C ASP A 42 15.01 10.80 -19.21
N GLU A 43 14.24 10.22 -20.15
CA GLU A 43 14.59 9.31 -21.26
C GLU A 43 14.88 7.86 -20.82
N SER A 44 14.23 6.81 -21.30
CA SER A 44 13.56 6.56 -22.58
C SER A 44 12.81 5.23 -22.48
N ASN A 45 11.50 5.19 -22.75
CA ASN A 45 10.79 3.93 -23.04
C ASN A 45 10.18 4.01 -24.44
N GLU A 46 11.05 4.02 -25.44
CA GLU A 46 10.73 3.59 -26.79
C GLU A 46 11.70 2.47 -27.16
N LYS A 47 11.18 1.49 -27.91
CA LYS A 47 11.85 0.32 -28.51
C LYS A 47 11.88 -0.94 -27.66
N ASN A 48 10.78 -1.70 -27.77
CA ASN A 48 10.90 -3.11 -28.17
C ASN A 48 9.57 -3.57 -28.80
N ARG A 49 9.44 -3.27 -30.09
CA ARG A 49 8.55 -3.96 -31.03
C ARG A 49 9.42 -4.50 -32.16
N SER A 50 9.07 -5.71 -32.62
CA SER A 50 9.70 -6.51 -33.67
C SER A 50 10.97 -7.24 -33.20
N SER A 51 11.22 -8.50 -33.52
CA SER A 51 10.59 -9.50 -34.41
C SER A 51 11.39 -10.78 -34.20
N LEU A 52 10.80 -11.97 -34.28
CA LEU A 52 11.45 -13.18 -34.82
C LEU A 52 10.37 -14.25 -35.08
N SER A 53 10.62 -15.03 -36.12
CA SER A 53 9.68 -15.63 -37.09
C SER A 53 9.35 -17.10 -36.87
N ASP A 54 8.40 -17.56 -37.69
CA ASP A 54 7.72 -18.85 -37.81
C ASP A 54 8.56 -20.15 -37.94
N ASP A 55 7.85 -21.24 -37.62
CA ASP A 55 7.96 -22.64 -38.09
C ASP A 55 9.04 -23.58 -37.55
N ALA A 56 8.63 -24.50 -36.66
CA ALA A 56 8.97 -25.94 -36.78
C ALA A 56 8.14 -26.86 -35.85
N PHE A 57 7.38 -27.73 -36.53
CA PHE A 57 7.07 -29.12 -36.18
C PHE A 57 5.91 -29.49 -35.23
N LYS A 58 5.14 -30.40 -35.82
CA LYS A 58 3.88 -31.01 -35.46
C LYS A 58 4.15 -32.45 -35.01
N ASP A 59 3.21 -33.00 -34.24
CA ASP A 59 2.99 -34.42 -33.93
C ASP A 59 3.91 -35.06 -32.87
N VAL A 60 3.30 -35.50 -31.76
CA VAL A 60 3.25 -36.93 -31.35
C VAL A 60 2.39 -37.07 -30.07
N PHE A 61 1.26 -37.75 -30.27
CA PHE A 61 0.43 -38.54 -29.34
C PHE A 61 -0.74 -37.93 -28.52
N ASP A 62 -1.92 -38.25 -29.06
CA ASP A 62 -3.21 -38.52 -28.40
C ASP A 62 -3.10 -39.30 -27.07
N ARG A 63 -3.91 -38.93 -26.06
CA ARG A 63 -5.03 -39.73 -25.51
C ARG A 63 -5.62 -39.10 -24.22
N VAL A 64 -6.89 -38.67 -24.30
CA VAL A 64 -8.08 -39.11 -23.50
C VAL A 64 -7.82 -39.33 -22.00
N ASP A 65 -8.51 -38.76 -21.01
CA ASP A 65 -9.62 -37.79 -20.83
C ASP A 65 -9.77 -37.62 -19.28
N PRO A 66 -10.74 -36.85 -18.73
CA PRO A 66 -10.51 -35.91 -17.64
C PRO A 66 -11.02 -36.39 -16.27
N ASP A 67 -10.29 -36.10 -15.19
CA ASP A 67 -10.89 -35.78 -13.88
C ASP A 67 -9.84 -35.18 -12.93
N ASP A 68 -10.30 -34.29 -12.05
CA ASP A 68 -9.58 -33.58 -11.00
C ASP A 68 -8.50 -32.56 -11.43
N SER A 69 -8.92 -31.31 -11.62
CA SER A 69 -8.03 -30.15 -11.47
C SER A 69 -8.36 -29.38 -10.19
N GLU A 70 -7.50 -29.63 -9.21
CA GLU A 70 -7.23 -28.78 -8.07
C GLU A 70 -6.95 -27.32 -8.49
N LYS A 71 -7.20 -26.46 -7.50
CA LYS A 71 -6.97 -25.02 -7.45
C LYS A 71 -5.64 -24.58 -8.06
N SER A 72 -5.70 -23.56 -8.91
CA SER A 72 -4.64 -22.55 -9.04
C SER A 72 -5.24 -21.20 -8.66
N ASP A 73 -4.70 -20.61 -7.59
CA ASP A 73 -4.96 -19.24 -7.16
C ASP A 73 -4.47 -18.27 -8.25
N GLU A 74 -5.30 -18.01 -9.24
CA GLU A 74 -5.22 -16.78 -10.02
C GLU A 74 -5.61 -15.64 -9.07
N VAL A 75 -4.62 -14.83 -8.69
CA VAL A 75 -4.84 -13.48 -8.21
C VAL A 75 -5.53 -12.72 -9.34
N GLN A 76 -6.86 -12.82 -9.38
CA GLN A 76 -7.72 -12.02 -10.22
C GLN A 76 -7.50 -10.58 -9.77
N LYS A 77 -6.65 -9.87 -10.51
CA LYS A 77 -6.68 -8.42 -10.56
C LYS A 77 -8.05 -8.06 -11.14
N LYS A 78 -9.07 -7.99 -10.28
CA LYS A 78 -10.45 -7.62 -10.64
C LYS A 78 -10.37 -6.37 -11.53
N PRO A 79 -10.99 -6.36 -12.71
CA PRO A 79 -11.00 -5.18 -13.57
C PRO A 79 -11.60 -4.02 -12.77
N SER A 80 -10.84 -2.94 -12.63
CA SER A 80 -11.30 -1.70 -12.01
C SER A 80 -12.55 -1.24 -12.76
N ILE A 81 -13.68 -1.13 -12.05
CA ILE A 81 -14.91 -0.57 -12.61
C ILE A 81 -14.62 0.91 -12.93
N ASP A 82 -14.35 1.13 -14.21
CA ASP A 82 -14.26 2.38 -14.98
C ASP A 82 -13.28 3.46 -14.48
N PRO A 83 -11.99 3.37 -14.80
CA PRO A 83 -11.13 4.54 -14.75
C PRO A 83 -11.68 5.60 -15.71
N VAL A 84 -11.85 6.81 -15.20
CA VAL A 84 -12.13 7.97 -16.04
C VAL A 84 -10.88 8.18 -16.89
N ASP A 85 -10.97 7.92 -18.19
CA ASP A 85 -9.86 8.09 -19.12
C ASP A 85 -9.57 9.58 -19.32
N GLU A 86 -8.63 10.11 -18.53
CA GLU A 86 -8.27 11.53 -18.55
C GLU A 86 -7.60 11.95 -19.86
N GLU A 87 -6.92 11.04 -20.55
CA GLU A 87 -6.27 11.31 -21.84
C GLU A 87 -7.34 11.52 -22.92
N PHE A 88 -8.31 10.62 -23.00
CA PHE A 88 -9.47 10.79 -23.88
C PHE A 88 -10.24 12.09 -23.58
N LEU A 89 -10.45 12.42 -22.30
CA LEU A 89 -11.14 13.66 -21.93
C LEU A 89 -10.37 14.91 -22.36
N LYS A 90 -9.03 14.88 -22.28
CA LYS A 90 -8.18 15.99 -22.70
C LYS A 90 -8.25 16.20 -24.21
N GLU A 91 -8.13 15.14 -25.01
CA GLU A 91 -8.29 15.22 -26.46
C GLU A 91 -9.66 15.71 -26.89
N ARG A 92 -10.72 15.31 -26.17
CA ARG A 92 -12.08 15.80 -26.42
C ARG A 92 -12.18 17.29 -26.12
N GLU A 93 -11.58 17.75 -25.02
CA GLU A 93 -11.67 19.14 -24.58
C GLU A 93 -10.95 20.12 -25.49
N GLU A 94 -9.85 19.72 -26.14
CA GLU A 94 -9.15 20.54 -27.13
C GLU A 94 -10.01 20.89 -28.35
N LYS A 95 -11.01 20.07 -28.65
CA LYS A 95 -11.92 20.25 -29.79
C LYS A 95 -13.19 21.04 -29.44
N LEU A 96 -13.44 21.31 -28.16
CA LEU A 96 -14.67 21.93 -27.68
C LEU A 96 -14.53 23.44 -27.55
N SER A 97 -15.56 24.17 -27.99
CA SER A 97 -15.72 25.59 -27.70
C SER A 97 -16.08 25.82 -26.22
N GLU A 98 -15.81 27.01 -25.71
CA GLU A 98 -16.17 27.39 -24.33
C GLU A 98 -17.68 27.30 -24.05
N ALA A 99 -18.52 27.54 -25.07
CA ALA A 99 -19.96 27.37 -24.95
C ALA A 99 -20.34 25.90 -24.73
N GLU A 100 -19.73 24.99 -25.49
CA GLU A 100 -19.97 23.54 -25.36
C GLU A 100 -19.44 23.01 -24.02
N LYS A 101 -18.24 23.44 -23.59
CA LYS A 101 -17.71 23.10 -22.26
C LYS A 101 -18.67 23.50 -21.16
N LYS A 102 -19.25 24.70 -21.24
CA LYS A 102 -20.26 25.16 -20.29
C LYS A 102 -21.50 24.28 -20.30
N THR A 103 -22.01 23.90 -21.48
CA THR A 103 -23.18 22.99 -21.57
C THR A 103 -22.90 21.62 -20.95
N LEU A 104 -21.72 21.05 -21.18
CA LEU A 104 -21.31 19.78 -20.59
C LEU A 104 -21.13 19.88 -19.07
N LYS A 105 -20.64 21.02 -18.57
CA LYS A 105 -20.56 21.28 -17.13
C LYS A 105 -21.96 21.32 -16.49
N ASP A 106 -22.94 21.94 -17.15
CA ASP A 106 -24.32 21.97 -16.66
C ASP A 106 -24.99 20.59 -16.76
N GLU A 107 -24.64 19.77 -17.75
CA GLU A 107 -25.07 18.37 -17.86
C GLU A 107 -24.48 17.49 -16.75
N ALA A 108 -23.17 17.60 -16.49
CA ALA A 108 -22.51 16.91 -15.39
C ALA A 108 -23.12 17.29 -14.03
N GLU A 109 -23.57 18.53 -13.87
CA GLU A 109 -24.29 18.97 -12.68
C GLU A 109 -25.65 18.28 -12.51
N LYS A 110 -26.38 18.01 -13.60
CA LYS A 110 -27.62 17.21 -13.55
C LYS A 110 -27.34 15.78 -13.11
N LEU A 111 -26.34 15.12 -13.73
CA LEU A 111 -25.91 13.77 -13.37
C LEU A 111 -25.50 13.67 -11.89
N LYS A 112 -24.74 14.65 -11.40
CA LYS A 112 -24.40 14.79 -9.97
C LYS A 112 -25.65 14.84 -9.10
N ASN A 113 -26.64 15.65 -9.47
CA ASN A 113 -27.86 15.84 -8.68
C ASN A 113 -28.71 14.57 -8.65
N GLU A 114 -28.86 13.88 -9.78
CA GLU A 114 -29.54 12.58 -9.86
C GLU A 114 -28.80 11.51 -9.03
N GLY A 115 -27.47 11.46 -9.11
CA GLY A 115 -26.63 10.61 -8.27
C GLY A 115 -26.83 10.89 -6.77
N ASN A 116 -26.97 12.17 -6.38
CA ASN A 116 -27.25 12.54 -4.99
C ASN A 116 -28.63 12.07 -4.51
N VAL A 117 -29.63 12.01 -5.39
CA VAL A 117 -30.95 11.45 -5.07
C VAL A 117 -30.80 9.95 -4.80
N LEU A 118 -30.21 9.21 -5.73
CA LEU A 118 -29.98 7.76 -5.55
C LEU A 118 -29.12 7.43 -4.33
N PHE A 119 -28.12 8.25 -4.03
CA PHE A 119 -27.30 8.08 -2.82
C PHE A 119 -28.13 8.21 -1.55
N LYS A 120 -29.08 9.16 -1.50
CA LYS A 120 -29.99 9.32 -0.36
C LYS A 120 -30.98 8.17 -0.25
N ASP A 121 -31.38 7.61 -1.39
CA ASP A 121 -32.28 6.45 -1.46
C ASP A 121 -31.57 5.13 -1.11
N GLY A 122 -30.24 5.15 -0.94
CA GLY A 122 -29.42 3.96 -0.62
C GLY A 122 -28.96 3.17 -1.84
N ASP A 123 -29.30 3.62 -3.06
CA ASP A 123 -28.90 3.01 -4.33
C ASP A 123 -27.45 3.42 -4.69
N TYR A 124 -26.48 3.03 -3.85
CA TYR A 124 -25.08 3.48 -3.95
C TYR A 124 -24.39 3.08 -5.26
N MET A 125 -24.68 1.90 -5.81
CA MET A 125 -24.11 1.44 -7.08
C MET A 125 -24.56 2.31 -8.26
N LYS A 126 -25.84 2.69 -8.31
CA LYS A 126 -26.36 3.57 -9.37
C LYS A 126 -25.86 4.99 -9.18
N ALA A 127 -25.80 5.48 -7.94
CA ALA A 127 -25.21 6.77 -7.62
C ALA A 127 -23.75 6.85 -8.10
N MET A 128 -22.96 5.81 -7.81
CA MET A 128 -21.58 5.68 -8.28
C MET A 128 -21.49 5.75 -9.81
N SER A 129 -22.36 5.04 -10.52
CA SER A 129 -22.40 5.09 -11.99
C SER A 129 -22.71 6.50 -12.51
N LEU A 130 -23.69 7.20 -11.92
CA LEU A 130 -24.02 8.57 -12.31
C LEU A 130 -22.89 9.57 -12.00
N TYR A 131 -22.17 9.41 -10.90
CA TYR A 131 -21.00 10.23 -10.62
C TYR A 131 -19.86 9.96 -11.61
N THR A 132 -19.64 8.70 -12.01
CA THR A 132 -18.67 8.35 -13.06
C THR A 132 -19.05 8.97 -14.40
N GLN A 133 -20.32 8.88 -14.81
CA GLN A 133 -20.81 9.55 -16.01
C GLN A 133 -20.63 11.07 -15.91
N GLY A 134 -20.94 11.66 -14.74
CA GLY A 134 -20.67 13.07 -14.47
C GLY A 134 -19.20 13.45 -14.66
N LEU A 135 -18.26 12.60 -14.24
CA LEU A 135 -16.82 12.81 -14.45
C LEU A 135 -16.39 12.65 -15.92
N GLN A 136 -17.04 11.76 -16.66
CA GLN A 136 -16.82 11.59 -18.10
C GLN A 136 -17.43 12.74 -18.91
N THR A 137 -18.47 13.40 -18.42
CA THR A 137 -19.11 14.55 -19.08
C THR A 137 -18.43 15.87 -18.71
N CYS A 138 -18.05 16.06 -17.44
CA CYS A 138 -17.50 17.31 -16.95
C CYS A 138 -16.13 17.63 -17.58
N PRO A 139 -15.96 18.79 -18.25
CA PRO A 139 -14.66 19.21 -18.77
C PRO A 139 -13.60 19.36 -17.67
N LEU A 140 -12.31 19.16 -18.03
CA LEU A 140 -11.18 19.17 -17.08
C LEU A 140 -10.90 20.57 -16.53
N THR A 141 -11.22 21.62 -17.31
CA THR A 141 -11.17 23.03 -16.87
C THR A 141 -12.01 23.31 -15.62
N TYR A 142 -13.06 22.54 -15.35
CA TYR A 142 -13.92 22.69 -14.17
C TYR A 142 -13.44 21.83 -13.00
N SER A 143 -12.23 22.09 -12.51
CA SER A 143 -11.58 21.27 -11.47
C SER A 143 -12.38 21.22 -10.16
N LYS A 144 -13.09 22.30 -9.79
CA LYS A 144 -13.89 22.35 -8.56
C LYS A 144 -15.11 21.43 -8.64
N GLU A 145 -15.81 21.44 -9.76
CA GLU A 145 -16.97 20.60 -10.04
C GLU A 145 -16.57 19.13 -10.10
N ARG A 146 -15.44 18.83 -10.77
CA ARG A 146 -14.85 17.49 -10.78
C ARG A 146 -14.47 17.01 -9.39
N ALA A 147 -13.84 17.86 -8.56
CA ALA A 147 -13.51 17.51 -7.19
C ALA A 147 -14.76 17.10 -6.37
N ILE A 148 -15.89 17.80 -6.57
CA ILE A 148 -17.16 17.45 -5.93
C ILE A 148 -17.65 16.06 -6.40
N LEU A 149 -17.61 15.80 -7.70
CA LEU A 149 -18.00 14.50 -8.27
C LEU A 149 -17.15 13.35 -7.73
N TYR A 150 -15.82 13.49 -7.70
CA TYR A 150 -14.92 12.49 -7.10
C TYR A 150 -15.25 12.26 -5.61
N SER A 151 -15.46 13.32 -4.82
CA SER A 151 -15.81 13.18 -3.40
C SER A 151 -17.17 12.51 -3.17
N ASN A 152 -18.14 12.75 -4.05
CA ASN A 152 -19.44 12.08 -4.00
C ASN A 152 -19.35 10.61 -4.43
N ARG A 153 -18.53 10.31 -5.45
CA ARG A 153 -18.25 8.92 -5.86
C ARG A 153 -17.53 8.16 -4.76
N ALA A 154 -16.56 8.78 -4.08
CA ALA A 154 -15.91 8.22 -2.90
C ALA A 154 -16.92 7.89 -1.80
N ALA A 155 -17.90 8.76 -1.56
CA ALA A 155 -18.96 8.50 -0.59
C ALA A 155 -19.81 7.27 -0.94
N ALA A 156 -20.18 7.12 -2.22
CA ALA A 156 -20.92 5.96 -2.71
C ALA A 156 -20.10 4.67 -2.57
N LYS A 157 -18.83 4.71 -2.99
CA LYS A 157 -17.88 3.60 -2.85
C LYS A 157 -17.65 3.19 -1.40
N ALA A 158 -17.51 4.16 -0.48
CA ALA A 158 -17.35 3.88 0.95
C ALA A 158 -18.54 3.09 1.54
N LYS A 159 -19.74 3.29 1.00
CA LYS A 159 -20.96 2.57 1.42
C LYS A 159 -21.06 1.17 0.78
N CYS A 160 -20.36 0.93 -0.33
CA CYS A 160 -20.17 -0.39 -0.91
C CYS A 160 -18.98 -1.07 -0.21
N MET A 161 -19.22 -2.09 0.62
CA MET A 161 -18.21 -2.67 1.54
C MET A 161 -16.90 -3.17 0.88
N GLU A 162 -16.83 -3.32 -0.45
CA GLU A 162 -15.65 -3.81 -1.18
C GLU A 162 -14.71 -2.70 -1.71
N GLU A 163 -15.05 -1.41 -1.59
CA GLU A 163 -14.37 -0.35 -2.36
C GLU A 163 -13.67 0.74 -1.53
N LYS A 164 -13.24 0.45 -0.30
CA LYS A 164 -12.59 1.46 0.57
C LYS A 164 -11.33 2.09 -0.02
N GLU A 165 -10.42 1.31 -0.59
CA GLU A 165 -9.20 1.85 -1.23
C GLU A 165 -9.51 2.66 -2.49
N SER A 166 -10.50 2.21 -3.27
CA SER A 166 -11.02 2.94 -4.45
C SER A 166 -11.64 4.28 -4.03
N ALA A 167 -12.35 4.31 -2.89
CA ALA A 167 -12.90 5.54 -2.30
C ALA A 167 -11.81 6.50 -1.81
N ILE A 168 -10.74 5.99 -1.19
CA ILE A 168 -9.57 6.78 -0.77
C ILE A 168 -8.89 7.43 -1.98
N SER A 169 -8.75 6.69 -3.08
CA SER A 169 -8.20 7.21 -4.35
C SER A 169 -9.05 8.36 -4.90
N ASP A 170 -10.38 8.20 -4.93
CA ASP A 170 -11.30 9.27 -5.36
C ASP A 170 -11.22 10.51 -4.44
N CYS A 171 -11.15 10.34 -3.12
CA CYS A 171 -10.92 11.46 -2.21
C CYS A 171 -9.59 12.16 -2.48
N THR A 172 -8.53 11.40 -2.78
CA THR A 172 -7.21 11.95 -3.11
C THR A 172 -7.27 12.77 -4.40
N LYS A 173 -7.95 12.28 -5.44
CA LYS A 173 -8.16 13.04 -6.69
C LYS A 173 -8.98 14.30 -6.45
N ALA A 174 -10.00 14.23 -5.58
CA ALA A 174 -10.76 15.42 -5.20
C ALA A 174 -9.90 16.49 -4.52
N ILE A 175 -8.94 16.08 -3.69
CA ILE A 175 -7.99 16.98 -3.00
C ILE A 175 -6.95 17.53 -3.97
N GLU A 176 -6.44 16.72 -4.90
CA GLU A 176 -5.52 17.17 -5.97
C GLU A 176 -6.17 18.28 -6.82
N LEU A 177 -7.45 18.12 -7.17
CA LEU A 177 -8.22 19.09 -7.96
C LEU A 177 -8.67 20.32 -7.16
N ASN A 178 -8.93 20.15 -5.86
CA ASN A 178 -9.28 21.24 -4.95
C ASN A 178 -8.63 21.02 -3.57
N PRO A 179 -7.43 21.58 -3.34
CA PRO A 179 -6.68 21.41 -2.09
C PRO A 179 -7.35 22.00 -0.84
N SER A 180 -8.41 22.80 -1.00
CA SER A 180 -9.19 23.37 0.11
C SER A 180 -10.49 22.63 0.37
N TYR A 181 -10.72 21.49 -0.29
CA TYR A 181 -12.01 20.80 -0.21
C TYR A 181 -12.16 19.97 1.07
N VAL A 182 -12.59 20.63 2.14
CA VAL A 182 -12.75 20.06 3.49
C VAL A 182 -13.53 18.73 3.49
N LYS A 183 -14.61 18.61 2.71
CA LYS A 183 -15.42 17.37 2.67
C LYS A 183 -14.61 16.16 2.16
N ALA A 184 -13.68 16.36 1.23
CA ALA A 184 -12.84 15.28 0.72
C ALA A 184 -11.84 14.81 1.80
N TYR A 185 -11.24 15.75 2.55
CA TYR A 185 -10.40 15.42 3.70
C TYR A 185 -11.16 14.66 4.78
N VAL A 186 -12.38 15.11 5.14
CA VAL A 186 -13.18 14.43 6.19
C VAL A 186 -13.46 12.99 5.78
N ARG A 187 -13.91 12.78 4.54
CA ARG A 187 -14.20 11.43 4.03
C ARG A 187 -12.95 10.55 3.99
N ARG A 188 -11.82 11.09 3.53
CA ARG A 188 -10.57 10.32 3.45
C ARG A 188 -10.05 9.95 4.83
N ALA A 189 -10.12 10.85 5.79
CA ALA A 189 -9.75 10.59 7.18
C ALA A 189 -10.62 9.48 7.80
N GLN A 190 -11.94 9.51 7.60
CA GLN A 190 -12.85 8.45 8.04
C GLN A 190 -12.49 7.10 7.40
N LEU A 191 -12.24 7.08 6.08
CA LEU A 191 -11.83 5.86 5.38
C LEU A 191 -10.47 5.33 5.86
N TYR A 192 -9.54 6.22 6.20
CA TYR A 192 -8.26 5.85 6.80
C TYR A 192 -8.42 5.24 8.19
N GLU A 193 -9.31 5.79 9.03
CA GLU A 193 -9.64 5.14 10.30
C GLU A 193 -10.26 3.75 10.09
N GLU A 194 -11.17 3.61 9.13
CA GLU A 194 -11.81 2.34 8.78
C GLU A 194 -10.87 1.29 8.15
N THR A 195 -9.67 1.71 7.72
CA THR A 195 -8.62 0.84 7.14
C THR A 195 -7.38 0.76 8.01
N GLU A 196 -7.47 1.17 9.29
CA GLU A 196 -6.39 1.16 10.29
C GLU A 196 -5.16 2.02 9.92
N LYS A 197 -5.32 2.95 8.98
CA LYS A 197 -4.32 3.96 8.56
C LYS A 197 -4.42 5.20 9.45
N LEU A 198 -4.24 5.01 10.76
CA LEU A 198 -4.54 6.03 11.77
C LEU A 198 -3.64 7.27 11.67
N ASP A 199 -2.38 7.10 11.25
CA ASP A 199 -1.42 8.18 11.07
C ASP A 199 -1.87 9.11 9.94
N GLU A 200 -2.25 8.55 8.79
CA GLU A 200 -2.77 9.29 7.65
C GLU A 200 -4.11 9.98 7.96
N ALA A 201 -4.99 9.32 8.72
CA ALA A 201 -6.22 9.92 9.20
C ALA A 201 -5.94 11.17 10.06
N LEU A 202 -4.97 11.07 10.98
CA LEU A 202 -4.61 12.17 11.87
C LEU A 202 -4.08 13.38 11.08
N GLU A 203 -3.28 13.16 10.05
CA GLU A 203 -2.77 14.24 9.18
C GLU A 203 -3.90 14.94 8.41
N ASP A 204 -4.87 14.19 7.88
CA ASP A 204 -6.04 14.78 7.22
C ASP A 204 -6.90 15.59 8.20
N TYR A 205 -7.10 15.13 9.44
CA TYR A 205 -7.81 15.91 10.46
C TYR A 205 -7.07 17.18 10.87
N LYS A 206 -5.73 17.13 11.02
CA LYS A 206 -4.93 18.34 11.24
C LYS A 206 -5.10 19.30 10.07
N LYS A 207 -5.09 18.79 8.83
CA LYS A 207 -5.27 19.61 7.64
C LYS A 207 -6.64 20.31 7.62
N ILE A 208 -7.71 19.62 7.99
CA ILE A 208 -9.05 20.21 8.14
C ILE A 208 -9.01 21.40 9.10
N LEU A 209 -8.35 21.27 10.26
CA LEU A 209 -8.26 22.34 11.25
C LEU A 209 -7.45 23.56 10.79
N THR A 210 -6.61 23.42 9.75
CA THR A 210 -5.97 24.58 9.11
C THR A 210 -6.95 25.42 8.29
N PHE A 211 -8.05 24.82 7.82
CA PHE A 211 -9.11 25.50 7.05
C PHE A 211 -10.28 25.94 7.94
N ASP A 212 -10.69 25.08 8.87
CA ASP A 212 -11.76 25.32 9.83
C ASP A 212 -11.31 24.86 11.23
N PRO A 213 -10.74 25.77 12.04
CA PRO A 213 -10.31 25.47 13.41
C PRO A 213 -11.45 25.00 14.33
N SER A 214 -12.70 25.31 13.99
CA SER A 214 -13.88 24.96 14.79
C SER A 214 -14.54 23.64 14.38
N HIS A 215 -13.96 22.93 13.40
CA HIS A 215 -14.52 21.68 12.90
C HIS A 215 -14.60 20.61 14.01
N SER A 216 -15.82 20.30 14.45
CA SER A 216 -16.06 19.47 15.64
C SER A 216 -15.46 18.06 15.53
N GLU A 217 -15.68 17.40 14.39
CA GLU A 217 -15.20 16.03 14.16
C GLU A 217 -13.67 15.96 14.13
N ALA A 218 -13.03 16.95 13.52
CA ALA A 218 -11.58 16.99 13.42
C ALA A 218 -10.95 17.27 14.79
N ASN A 219 -11.52 18.20 15.57
CA ASN A 219 -11.13 18.46 16.95
C ASN A 219 -11.26 17.23 17.86
N TYR A 220 -12.30 16.43 17.66
CA TYR A 220 -12.47 15.17 18.38
C TYR A 220 -11.39 14.15 17.97
N ALA A 221 -11.17 13.98 16.66
CA ALA A 221 -10.21 13.02 16.15
C ALA A 221 -8.77 13.31 16.56
N ILE A 222 -8.30 14.56 16.53
CA ILE A 222 -6.93 14.91 16.94
C ILE A 222 -6.63 14.63 18.42
N ARG A 223 -7.66 14.52 19.28
CA ARG A 223 -7.51 14.14 20.69
C ARG A 223 -7.57 12.63 20.87
N ARG A 224 -8.40 11.95 20.08
CA ARG A 224 -8.66 10.51 20.17
C ARG A 224 -7.57 9.66 19.51
N LEU A 225 -7.06 10.05 18.33
CA LEU A 225 -6.16 9.21 17.53
C LEU A 225 -4.74 9.05 18.10
N PRO A 226 -4.07 10.08 18.67
CA PRO A 226 -2.70 9.92 19.17
C PRO A 226 -2.49 8.77 20.17
N PRO A 227 -3.31 8.57 21.22
CA PRO A 227 -3.12 7.43 22.12
C PRO A 227 -3.34 6.08 21.41
N LEU A 228 -4.27 5.99 20.45
CA LEU A 228 -4.50 4.77 19.67
C LEU A 228 -3.32 4.43 18.76
N ILE A 229 -2.72 5.45 18.13
CA ILE A 229 -1.50 5.30 17.34
C ILE A 229 -0.34 4.82 18.22
N GLN A 230 -0.19 5.40 19.41
CA GLN A 230 0.84 4.98 20.36
C GLN A 230 0.65 3.52 20.79
N GLU A 231 -0.57 3.14 21.17
CA GLU A 231 -0.90 1.76 21.56
C GLU A 231 -0.61 0.76 20.42
N ARG A 232 -1.04 1.08 19.19
CA ARG A 232 -0.72 0.28 17.99
C ARG A 232 0.79 0.12 17.82
N ASN A 233 1.55 1.20 17.94
CA ASN A 233 3.00 1.18 17.78
C ASN A 233 3.72 0.40 18.87
N GLU A 234 3.26 0.50 20.12
CA GLU A 234 3.78 -0.28 21.25
C GLU A 234 3.52 -1.78 21.06
N LYS A 235 2.32 -2.16 20.63
CA LYS A 235 1.98 -3.54 20.31
C LYS A 235 2.83 -4.09 19.17
N LEU A 236 2.95 -3.36 18.06
CA LEU A 236 3.81 -3.75 16.93
C LEU A 236 5.26 -3.89 17.36
N LYS A 237 5.77 -3.00 18.22
CA LYS A 237 7.11 -3.07 18.77
C LYS A 237 7.32 -4.34 19.61
N GLU A 238 6.37 -4.69 20.47
CA GLU A 238 6.44 -5.91 21.28
C GLU A 238 6.44 -7.17 20.40
N GLU A 239 5.55 -7.25 19.41
CA GLU A 239 5.50 -8.36 18.46
C GLU A 239 6.81 -8.51 17.67
N MET A 240 7.39 -7.39 17.21
CA MET A 240 8.66 -7.37 16.50
C MET A 240 9.83 -7.81 17.40
N LEU A 241 9.86 -7.35 18.65
CA LEU A 241 10.86 -7.78 19.63
C LEU A 241 10.74 -9.27 19.95
N GLY A 242 9.53 -9.81 20.04
CA GLY A 242 9.27 -11.24 20.19
C GLY A 242 9.87 -12.05 19.04
N LYS A 243 9.52 -11.69 17.80
CA LYS A 243 10.07 -12.33 16.59
C LYS A 243 11.59 -12.27 16.51
N LEU A 244 12.19 -11.15 16.91
CA LEU A 244 13.64 -10.99 16.94
C LEU A 244 14.29 -11.87 18.02
N LYS A 245 13.66 -12.02 19.19
CA LYS A 245 14.12 -12.95 20.23
C LYS A 245 14.05 -14.38 19.76
N ASP A 246 12.98 -14.79 19.11
CA ASP A 246 12.83 -16.14 18.57
C ASP A 246 13.89 -16.45 17.52
N LEU A 247 14.16 -15.49 16.62
CA LEU A 247 15.25 -15.59 15.65
C LEU A 247 16.61 -15.72 16.34
N GLY A 248 16.89 -14.90 17.36
CA GLY A 248 18.12 -14.99 18.13
C GLY A 248 18.26 -16.34 18.85
N ASN A 249 17.17 -16.85 19.44
CA ASN A 249 17.15 -18.16 20.09
C ASN A 249 17.41 -19.30 19.11
N MET A 250 16.89 -19.20 17.88
CA MET A 250 17.15 -20.19 16.83
C MET A 250 18.64 -20.31 16.51
N VAL A 251 19.35 -19.19 16.41
CA VAL A 251 20.80 -19.14 16.16
C VAL A 251 21.61 -19.62 17.37
N LEU A 252 21.16 -19.30 18.58
CA LEU A 252 21.87 -19.59 19.82
C LEU A 252 21.67 -21.03 20.34
N LYS A 253 20.56 -21.68 19.95
CA LYS A 253 20.19 -23.02 20.44
C LYS A 253 21.26 -24.10 20.21
N PRO A 254 21.96 -24.20 19.05
CA PRO A 254 23.04 -25.17 18.86
C PRO A 254 24.20 -25.04 19.85
N PHE A 255 24.38 -23.85 20.42
CA PHE A 255 25.43 -23.55 21.40
C PHE A 255 24.96 -23.74 22.84
N GLY A 256 23.73 -24.23 23.07
CA GLY A 256 23.14 -24.32 24.40
C GLY A 256 22.83 -22.93 25.01
N LEU A 257 22.68 -21.91 24.17
CA LEU A 257 22.43 -20.53 24.56
C LEU A 257 21.02 -20.08 24.17
N SER A 258 20.60 -18.96 24.76
CA SER A 258 19.37 -18.24 24.46
C SER A 258 19.60 -16.73 24.60
N THR A 259 18.70 -15.94 24.03
CA THR A 259 18.67 -14.48 24.20
C THR A 259 18.50 -14.06 25.66
N ASN A 260 17.98 -14.92 26.53
CA ASN A 260 17.90 -14.66 27.97
C ASN A 260 19.25 -14.73 28.68
N ASN A 261 20.27 -15.34 28.07
CA ASN A 261 21.63 -15.35 28.63
C ASN A 261 22.32 -13.99 28.52
N PHE A 262 21.77 -13.04 27.75
CA PHE A 262 22.38 -11.75 27.49
C PHE A 262 21.52 -10.62 28.06
N GLU A 263 21.99 -9.97 29.12
CA GLU A 263 21.32 -8.82 29.75
C GLU A 263 21.97 -7.51 29.33
N LEU A 264 21.17 -6.59 28.80
CA LEU A 264 21.62 -5.23 28.47
C LEU A 264 21.58 -4.35 29.72
N GLN A 265 22.73 -3.81 30.12
CA GLN A 265 22.84 -2.80 31.18
C GLN A 265 23.22 -1.45 30.58
N LYS A 266 22.34 -0.46 30.76
CA LYS A 266 22.57 0.93 30.35
C LYS A 266 23.48 1.61 31.38
N ASP A 267 24.58 2.18 30.91
CA ASP A 267 25.46 3.02 31.72
C ASP A 267 24.81 4.40 31.93
N PRO A 268 24.52 4.81 33.17
CA PRO A 268 23.85 6.07 33.46
C PRO A 268 24.68 7.32 33.10
N ASN A 269 26.00 7.20 32.94
CA ASN A 269 26.89 8.34 32.70
C ASN A 269 27.23 8.54 31.22
N SER A 270 27.40 7.45 30.47
CA SER A 270 27.76 7.51 29.04
C SER A 270 26.55 7.38 28.10
N GLY A 271 25.41 6.91 28.62
CA GLY A 271 24.25 6.55 27.79
C GLY A 271 24.47 5.31 26.92
N GLY A 272 25.67 4.71 26.95
CA GLY A 272 26.01 3.47 26.27
C GLY A 272 25.38 2.24 26.91
N TYR A 273 25.34 1.13 26.17
CA TYR A 273 24.85 -0.15 26.66
C TYR A 273 26.02 -1.14 26.75
N SER A 274 26.10 -1.85 27.87
CA SER A 274 26.98 -3.00 28.05
C SER A 274 26.15 -4.28 28.08
N VAL A 275 26.66 -5.36 27.50
CA VAL A 275 25.99 -6.66 27.52
C VAL A 275 26.65 -7.51 28.60
N LYS A 276 25.88 -7.95 29.59
CA LYS A 276 26.30 -8.94 30.58
C LYS A 276 25.81 -10.31 30.18
N PHE A 277 26.71 -11.28 30.18
CA PHE A 277 26.39 -12.66 29.88
C PHE A 277 26.24 -13.46 31.17
N HIS A 278 25.12 -14.16 31.33
CA HIS A 278 24.84 -15.07 32.43
C HIS A 278 24.62 -16.48 31.89
N GLN A 279 25.51 -17.39 32.27
CA GLN A 279 25.37 -18.81 31.98
C GLN A 279 24.90 -19.51 33.26
N THR A 280 23.62 -19.89 33.32
CA THR A 280 23.17 -20.85 34.32
C THR A 280 23.78 -22.21 33.98
N PRO A 281 24.58 -22.83 34.87
CA PRO A 281 25.05 -24.18 34.65
C PRO A 281 23.85 -25.13 34.59
N THR A 282 23.80 -25.97 33.56
CA THR A 282 22.90 -27.15 33.50
C THR A 282 23.24 -28.15 34.59
#